data_AF-A0A023WSH5-F1
#
_entry.id   AF-A0A023WSH5-F1
#
_cell.length_a   1.000
_cell.length_b   1.000
_cell.length_c   1.000
_cell.angle_alpha   90.00
_cell.angle_beta   90.00
_cell.angle_gamma   90.00
#
_symmetry.space_group_name_H-M   'P 1'
#
loop_
_entity.id
_entity.type
_entity.pdbx_description
1 polymer ?
#
loop_
_entity_poly.entity_id
_entity_poly.type
_entity_poly.pdbx_seq_one_letter_code
_entity_poly.pdbx_strand_id
1 'polypeptide(L)'
;MNNKLSKLGLRFALCRGRIDRVELHGLRCCGYSAWVVERNGNRRQFSEGQRTVWSDQGSLKRALQACGVREVYWRQPVSHDEMIGRPSAVEPECGLRMPLVAES
;
A
#
# COMPACT_ATOMS: atom_id res chain seq x y z
N MET A 1 -18.01 -5.73 5.48
CA MET A 1 -17.66 -4.40 4.91
C MET A 1 -16.61 -4.60 3.83
N ASN A 2 -16.89 -4.24 2.57
CA ASN A 2 -15.93 -4.40 1.47
C ASN A 2 -14.79 -3.38 1.62
N ASN A 3 -13.71 -3.79 2.28
CA ASN A 3 -12.57 -2.92 2.55
C ASN A 3 -11.62 -2.77 1.34
N LYS A 4 -12.18 -2.74 0.12
CA LYS A 4 -11.44 -2.68 -1.15
C LYS A 4 -11.62 -1.32 -1.82
N LEU A 5 -10.59 -0.86 -2.53
CA LEU A 5 -10.58 0.37 -3.30
C LEU A 5 -10.15 0.08 -4.73
N SER A 6 -11.08 0.30 -5.67
CA SER A 6 -10.81 0.08 -7.09
C SER A 6 -9.87 1.13 -7.67
N LYS A 7 -9.32 0.84 -8.85
CA LYS A 7 -8.53 1.78 -9.68
C LYS A 7 -9.18 3.15 -9.84
N LEU A 8 -10.47 3.16 -10.21
CA LEU A 8 -11.23 4.40 -10.39
C LEU A 8 -11.45 5.12 -9.04
N GLY A 9 -11.77 4.37 -7.99
CA GLY A 9 -11.95 4.92 -6.64
C GLY A 9 -10.67 5.58 -6.11
N LEU A 10 -9.52 4.93 -6.30
CA LEU A 10 -8.22 5.48 -5.91
C LEU A 10 -7.90 6.75 -6.68
N ARG A 11 -8.10 6.76 -8.00
CA ARG A 11 -7.90 7.95 -8.83
C ARG A 11 -8.78 9.12 -8.38
N PHE A 12 -10.07 8.90 -8.12
CA PHE A 12 -10.94 9.95 -7.56
C PHE A 12 -10.48 10.44 -6.18
N ALA A 13 -10.06 9.54 -5.30
CA ALA A 13 -9.61 9.91 -3.97
C ALA A 13 -8.31 10.74 -4.01
N LEU A 14 -7.39 10.42 -4.91
CA LEU A 14 -6.18 11.20 -5.18
C LEU A 14 -6.50 12.59 -5.73
N CYS A 15 -7.35 12.67 -6.76
CA CYS A 15 -7.77 13.96 -7.32
C CYS A 15 -8.46 14.87 -6.29
N ARG A 16 -9.11 14.29 -5.27
CA ARG A 16 -9.75 15.02 -4.18
C ARG A 16 -8.85 15.26 -2.96
N GLY A 17 -7.56 14.90 -3.03
CA GLY A 17 -6.62 15.07 -1.93
C GLY A 17 -6.98 14.29 -0.67
N ARG A 18 -7.71 13.18 -0.78
CA ARG A 18 -8.19 12.38 0.36
C ARG A 18 -7.18 11.34 0.83
N ILE A 19 -6.19 11.04 0.01
CA ILE A 19 -5.17 10.04 0.33
C ILE A 19 -4.08 10.71 1.15
N ASP A 20 -3.75 10.08 2.28
CA ASP A 20 -2.57 10.40 3.09
C ASP A 20 -1.36 9.71 2.48
N ARG A 21 -1.42 8.38 2.35
CA ARG A 21 -0.35 7.56 1.80
C ARG A 21 -0.83 6.26 1.19
N VAL A 22 0.01 5.67 0.35
CA VAL A 22 -0.17 4.32 -0.19
C VAL A 22 0.95 3.45 0.33
N GLU A 23 0.61 2.36 1.01
CA GLU A 23 1.54 1.44 1.63
C GLU A 23 1.70 0.20 0.75
N LEU A 24 2.95 -0.16 0.43
CA LEU A 24 3.28 -1.42 -0.23
C LEU A 24 3.65 -2.48 0.80
N HIS A 25 3.13 -3.68 0.60
CA HIS A 25 3.35 -4.82 1.47
C HIS A 25 3.86 -6.02 0.67
N GLY A 26 5.01 -6.54 1.05
CA GLY A 26 5.50 -7.85 0.60
C GLY A 26 4.78 -8.97 1.34
N LEU A 27 4.10 -9.84 0.61
CA LEU A 27 3.49 -11.07 1.11
C LEU A 27 4.46 -12.21 0.80
N ARG A 28 5.23 -12.66 1.78
CA ARG A 28 6.35 -13.62 1.66
C ARG A 28 6.25 -14.59 0.47
N CYS A 29 5.17 -15.38 0.43
CA CYS A 29 4.99 -16.45 -0.56
C CYS A 29 3.95 -16.12 -1.64
N CYS A 30 3.21 -15.02 -1.48
CA CYS A 30 2.00 -14.76 -2.25
C CYS A 30 2.15 -13.55 -3.20
N GLY A 31 3.25 -12.80 -3.09
CA GLY A 31 3.54 -11.65 -3.93
C GLY A 31 3.43 -10.34 -3.15
N TYR A 32 2.73 -9.36 -3.68
CA TYR A 32 2.69 -7.98 -3.16
C TYR A 32 1.25 -7.48 -3.12
N SER A 33 0.94 -6.64 -2.14
CA SER A 33 -0.34 -5.94 -2.06
C SER A 33 -0.14 -4.48 -1.68
N ALA A 34 -1.18 -3.67 -1.88
CA ALA A 34 -1.15 -2.27 -1.48
C ALA A 34 -2.36 -1.90 -0.62
N TRP A 35 -2.09 -1.08 0.39
CA TRP A 35 -3.11 -0.44 1.22
C TRP A 35 -3.11 1.05 0.99
N VAL A 36 -4.29 1.63 0.95
CA VAL A 36 -4.50 3.06 0.77
C VAL A 36 -5.01 3.61 2.08
N VAL A 37 -4.23 4.51 2.68
CA VAL A 37 -4.56 5.22 3.90
C VAL A 37 -5.12 6.58 3.51
N GLU A 38 -6.35 6.82 3.90
CA GLU A 38 -7.01 8.10 3.73
C GLU A 38 -6.70 9.03 4.90
N ARG A 39 -6.79 10.34 4.66
CA ARG A 39 -6.53 11.37 5.67
C ARG A 39 -7.46 11.31 6.89
N ASN A 40 -8.61 10.66 6.77
CA ASN A 40 -9.53 10.41 7.87
C ASN A 40 -9.19 9.14 8.68
N GLY A 41 -8.04 8.50 8.40
CA GLY A 41 -7.59 7.28 9.06
C GLY A 41 -8.15 5.99 8.46
N ASN A 42 -9.06 6.06 7.48
CA ASN A 42 -9.58 4.87 6.83
C ASN A 42 -8.49 4.17 6.02
N ARG A 43 -8.43 2.84 6.14
CA ARG A 43 -7.44 2.02 5.44
C ARG A 43 -8.14 0.99 4.57
N ARG A 44 -7.96 1.11 3.25
CA ARG A 44 -8.62 0.27 2.24
C ARG A 44 -7.60 -0.46 1.36
N GLN A 45 -7.85 -1.71 1.04
CA GLN A 45 -6.96 -2.50 0.19
C GLN A 45 -7.15 -2.11 -1.29
N PHE A 46 -6.07 -1.82 -2.00
CA PHE A 46 -6.15 -1.55 -3.43
C PHE A 46 -6.53 -2.82 -4.20
N SER A 47 -7.42 -2.68 -5.18
CA SER A 47 -7.83 -3.77 -6.05
C SER A 47 -7.99 -3.34 -7.51
N GLU A 48 -7.65 -4.25 -8.42
CA GLU A 48 -7.93 -4.13 -9.85
C GLU A 48 -8.87 -5.26 -10.26
N GLY A 49 -10.16 -4.94 -10.43
CA GLY A 49 -11.21 -5.95 -10.50
C GLY A 49 -11.26 -6.77 -9.19
N GLN A 50 -11.14 -8.10 -9.31
CA GLN A 50 -11.05 -9.00 -8.15
C GLN A 50 -9.62 -9.17 -7.61
N ARG A 51 -8.60 -8.70 -8.33
CA ARG A 51 -7.20 -8.85 -7.95
C ARG A 51 -6.84 -7.89 -6.82
N THR A 52 -6.30 -8.42 -5.73
CA THR A 52 -5.75 -7.66 -4.59
C THR A 52 -4.30 -8.03 -4.27
N VAL A 53 -3.73 -8.98 -5.01
CA VAL A 53 -2.37 -9.49 -4.85
C VAL A 53 -1.70 -9.57 -6.22
N TRP A 54 -0.44 -9.16 -6.30
CA TRP A 54 0.37 -9.11 -7.51
C TRP A 54 1.61 -9.99 -7.34
N SER A 55 1.98 -10.75 -8.37
CA SER A 55 3.11 -11.68 -8.30
C SER A 55 4.47 -10.96 -8.14
N ASP A 56 4.60 -9.74 -8.66
CA ASP A 56 5.82 -8.94 -8.58
C ASP A 56 5.53 -7.49 -8.17
N GLN A 57 6.52 -6.86 -7.54
CA GLN A 57 6.41 -5.48 -7.04
C GLN A 57 6.25 -4.47 -8.18
N GLY A 58 6.88 -4.70 -9.34
CA GLY A 58 6.89 -3.78 -10.48
C GLY A 58 5.51 -3.64 -11.12
N SER A 59 4.79 -4.74 -11.30
CA SER A 59 3.43 -4.75 -11.82
C SER A 59 2.46 -4.01 -10.90
N LEU A 60 2.58 -4.17 -9.58
CA LEU A 60 1.79 -3.41 -8.61
C LEU A 60 2.12 -1.90 -8.67
N LYS A 61 3.41 -1.55 -8.69
CA LYS A 61 3.87 -0.16 -8.81
C LYS A 61 3.31 0.51 -10.07
N ARG A 62 3.35 -0.16 -11.23
CA ARG A 62 2.75 0.33 -12.48
C ARG A 62 1.24 0.52 -12.38
N ALA A 63 0.53 -0.41 -11.74
CA ALA A 63 -0.92 -0.30 -11.54
C ALA A 63 -1.29 0.91 -10.67
N LEU A 64 -0.52 1.17 -9.61
CA LEU A 64 -0.69 2.34 -8.73
C LEU A 64 -0.32 3.64 -9.46
N GLN A 65 0.76 3.64 -10.24
CA GLN A 65 1.17 4.79 -11.06
C GLN A 65 0.07 5.18 -12.07
N ALA A 66 -0.57 4.20 -12.71
CA ALA A 66 -1.70 4.44 -13.61
C ALA A 66 -2.93 5.07 -12.91
N CYS A 67 -3.01 4.99 -11.58
CA CYS A 67 -4.04 5.68 -10.78
C CYS A 67 -3.66 7.13 -10.44
N GLY A 68 -2.42 7.54 -10.71
CA GLY A 68 -1.85 8.83 -10.31
C GLY A 68 -1.10 8.81 -8.99
N VAL A 69 -0.81 7.63 -8.42
CA VAL A 69 0.06 7.53 -7.23
C VAL A 69 1.49 7.91 -7.66
N ARG A 70 2.14 8.77 -6.90
CA ARG A 70 3.51 9.25 -7.19
C ARG A 70 4.57 8.63 -6.27
N GLU A 71 4.15 8.18 -5.11
CA GLU A 71 4.99 7.69 -4.04
C GLU A 71 4.29 6.57 -3.27
N VAL A 72 5.06 5.67 -2.71
CA VAL A 72 4.58 4.55 -1.90
C VAL A 72 5.47 4.38 -0.68
N TYR A 73 4.89 3.88 0.40
CA TYR A 73 5.58 3.62 1.66
C TYR A 73 5.78 2.11 1.78
N TRP A 74 7.02 1.66 1.71
CA TRP A 74 7.34 0.25 1.86
C TRP A 74 7.31 -0.13 3.35
N ARG A 75 6.30 -0.91 3.75
CA ARG A 75 6.23 -1.52 5.09
C ARG A 75 6.92 -2.87 4.99
N GLN A 76 8.05 -3.03 5.69
CA GLN A 76 8.71 -4.33 5.79
C GLN A 76 7.73 -5.34 6.42
N PRO A 77 7.75 -6.61 5.97
CA PRO A 77 6.95 -7.63 6.62
C PRO A 77 7.45 -7.80 8.05
N VAL A 78 6.59 -7.50 9.03
CA VAL A 78 6.84 -7.82 10.43
C VAL A 78 7.06 -9.34 10.51
N SER A 79 8.23 -9.76 11.01
CA SER A 79 8.49 -11.18 11.21
C SER A 79 7.55 -11.73 12.27
N HIS A 80 6.93 -12.89 12.03
CA HIS A 80 6.08 -13.55 13.05
C HIS A 80 6.87 -13.87 14.34
N ASP A 81 8.19 -14.07 14.23
CA ASP A 81 9.05 -14.38 15.37
C ASP A 81 9.19 -13.19 16.35
N GLU A 82 9.04 -11.96 15.85
CA GLU A 82 9.11 -10.75 16.69
C GLU A 82 7.81 -10.45 17.46
N MET A 83 6.72 -11.17 17.14
CA MET A 83 5.40 -10.96 17.75
C MET A 83 5.18 -11.78 19.03
N ILE A 84 5.96 -12.85 19.28
CA ILE A 84 5.78 -13.72 20.45
C ILE A 84 6.49 -13.18 21.72
N GLY A 85 7.27 -12.10 21.64
CA GLY A 85 8.14 -11.70 22.77
C GLY A 85 8.25 -10.22 23.10
N ARG A 86 7.68 -9.30 22.32
CA ARG A 86 7.83 -7.86 22.61
C ARG A 86 6.56 -7.23 23.18
N PRO A 87 6.63 -6.59 24.37
CA PRO A 87 5.58 -5.63 24.75
C PRO A 87 5.54 -4.56 23.67
N SER A 88 4.34 -4.28 23.16
CA SER A 88 4.02 -3.35 22.08
C SER A 88 5.01 -2.19 21.96
N ALA A 89 6.08 -2.39 21.19
CA ALA A 89 7.01 -1.33 20.86
C ALA A 89 6.30 -0.47 19.81
N VAL A 90 5.64 0.56 20.32
CA VAL A 90 5.03 1.66 19.58
C VAL A 90 6.16 2.47 18.97
N GLU A 91 6.77 1.96 17.90
CA GLU A 91 7.43 2.80 16.93
C GLU A 91 6.49 2.80 15.72
N PRO A 92 5.93 3.95 15.30
CA PRO A 92 5.27 4.01 14.01
C PRO A 92 6.37 3.82 12.99
N GLU A 93 6.57 2.58 12.55
CA GLU A 93 7.52 2.29 11.47
C GLU A 93 7.03 3.05 10.24
N CYS A 94 7.55 4.27 10.09
CA CYS A 94 7.40 5.12 8.93
C CYS A 94 8.04 4.33 7.80
N GLY A 95 7.20 3.56 7.08
CA GLY A 95 7.66 2.73 5.97
C GLY A 95 8.53 3.55 5.03
N LEU A 96 9.49 2.92 4.38
CA LEU A 96 10.43 3.63 3.53
C LEU A 96 9.68 4.30 2.37
N ARG A 97 9.72 5.63 2.30
CA ARG A 97 9.11 6.38 1.20
C ARG A 97 9.92 6.12 -0.07
N MET A 98 9.26 5.55 -1.07
CA MET A 98 9.84 5.26 -2.38
C MET A 98 9.08 6.03 -3.46
N PRO A 99 9.77 6.81 -4.31
CA PRO A 99 9.12 7.35 -5.50
C PRO A 99 8.68 6.20 -6.42
N LEU A 100 7.51 6.35 -7.04
CA LEU A 100 7.06 5.43 -8.10
C LEU A 100 7.62 5.82 -9.47
N VAL A 101 8.10 7.04 -9.61
CA VAL A 101 8.76 7.53 -10.82
C VAL A 101 10.25 7.21 -10.69
N ALA A 102 10.84 6.58 -11.72
CA ALA A 102 12.29 6.64 -11.86
C ALA A 102 12.64 8.11 -12.17
N GLU A 103 13.54 8.71 -11.39
CA GLU A 103 14.22 9.90 -11.87
C GLU A 103 14.87 9.52 -13.22
N SER A 104 14.40 10.16 -14.28
CA SER A 104 14.98 10.05 -15.62
C SER A 104 16.11 11.06 -15.74
#